data_AF-A0A1G2YQM8-F1
#
_entry.id   AF-A0A1G2YQM8-F1
#
_cell.length_a   1.000
_cell.length_b   1.000
_cell.length_c   1.000
_cell.angle_alpha   90.00
_cell.angle_beta   90.00
_cell.angle_gamma   90.00
#
_symmetry.space_group_name_H-M   'P 1'
#
loop_
_entity.id
_entity.type
_entity.pdbx_description
1 polymer ?
#
loop_
_entity_poly.entity_id
_entity_poly.type
_entity_poly.pdbx_seq_one_letter_code
_entity_poly.pdbx_strand_id
1 'polypeptide(L)'
;MLMSQDPNSIIECLKAIPDLVWGGIIGVVGIIIGALLSWIPVFRQLRHDARERERERQMSLRRDVYLFATQKIGQLLGYLTNFYQTEEDPPEGYNEAIEQIRIIGSDETIVAINKFNDHMVDAFSELSPQKEEIRFLEERGKFVTSPELLKLKSIVEIKENLEKFKKVFDEKIKLTYELAGKCQQKTQLAEELLTPLVVAIRKELNTPFDEKAYRAMMKISHSRWRENLEKYATSMKDAYEHGMQILLKDADVPELGTGTNGDTSHTGQ
;
A
#
# COMPACT_ATOMS: atom_id res chain seq x y z
N MET A 1 23.60 81.66 -27.32
CA MET A 1 24.79 81.72 -28.19
C MET A 1 25.26 80.28 -28.38
N LEU A 2 24.61 79.56 -29.30
CA LEU A 2 24.91 78.16 -29.62
C LEU A 2 25.95 78.19 -30.74
N MET A 3 27.18 77.72 -30.45
CA MET A 3 28.19 77.53 -31.47
C MET A 3 27.67 76.49 -32.48
N SER A 4 27.46 76.91 -33.72
CA SER A 4 27.25 76.00 -34.83
C SER A 4 28.55 75.21 -35.05
N GLN A 5 28.60 74.00 -34.50
CA GLN A 5 29.65 73.03 -34.82
C GLN A 5 29.56 72.72 -36.31
N ASP A 6 30.54 73.21 -37.07
CA ASP A 6 30.65 72.94 -38.49
C ASP A 6 30.95 71.44 -38.66
N PRO A 7 30.04 70.63 -39.24
CA PRO A 7 30.17 69.18 -39.28
C PRO A 7 31.42 68.72 -40.05
N ASN A 8 31.99 69.59 -40.88
CA ASN A 8 33.18 69.32 -41.67
C ASN A 8 34.48 69.33 -40.85
N SER A 9 34.52 70.05 -39.71
CA SER A 9 35.72 70.11 -38.86
C SER A 9 36.03 68.77 -38.17
N ILE A 10 34.99 68.01 -37.82
CA ILE A 10 35.14 66.67 -37.22
C ILE A 10 35.71 65.69 -38.24
N ILE A 11 35.30 65.80 -39.51
CA ILE A 11 35.75 64.93 -40.60
C ILE A 11 37.23 65.19 -40.93
N GLU A 12 37.67 66.46 -40.94
CA GLU A 12 39.08 66.79 -41.14
C GLU A 12 39.98 66.29 -40.00
N CYS A 13 39.53 66.40 -38.75
CA CYS A 13 40.24 65.81 -37.62
C CYS A 13 40.33 64.28 -37.70
N LEU A 14 39.27 63.60 -38.14
CA LEU A 14 39.27 62.13 -38.33
C LEU A 14 40.24 61.66 -39.42
N LYS A 15 40.46 62.48 -40.46
CA LYS A 15 41.42 62.18 -41.55
C LYS A 15 42.88 62.43 -41.16
N ALA A 16 43.14 63.21 -40.10
CA ALA A 16 44.50 63.48 -39.61
C ALA A 16 45.07 62.34 -38.76
N ILE A 17 44.24 61.35 -38.38
CA ILE A 17 44.67 60.20 -37.60
C ILE A 17 45.41 59.21 -38.52
N PRO A 18 46.64 58.75 -38.19
CA PRO A 18 47.36 57.76 -38.98
C PRO A 18 46.57 56.45 -39.13
N ASP A 19 46.60 55.85 -40.32
CA ASP A 19 45.92 54.58 -40.64
C ASP A 19 46.24 53.44 -39.65
N LEU A 20 47.42 53.48 -39.04
CA LEU A 20 47.86 52.51 -38.02
C LEU A 20 46.94 52.51 -36.78
N VAL A 21 46.42 53.67 -36.36
CA VAL A 21 45.53 53.79 -35.19
C VAL A 21 44.17 53.18 -35.50
N TRP A 22 43.67 53.37 -36.72
CA TRP A 22 42.43 52.75 -37.19
C TRP A 22 42.53 51.23 -37.21
N GLY A 23 43.65 50.68 -37.70
CA GLY A 23 43.92 49.24 -37.65
C GLY A 23 43.90 48.68 -36.22
N GLY A 24 44.49 49.40 -35.25
CA GLY A 24 44.46 49.02 -33.84
C GLY A 24 43.06 49.00 -33.24
N ILE A 25 42.25 50.04 -33.49
CA ILE A 25 40.87 50.12 -32.98
C ILE A 25 40.00 49.00 -33.57
N ILE A 26 40.08 48.79 -34.88
CA ILE A 26 39.33 47.72 -35.57
C ILE A 26 39.73 46.34 -35.03
N GLY A 27 41.03 46.12 -34.77
CA GLY A 27 41.52 44.88 -34.16
C GLY A 27 40.92 44.60 -32.78
N VAL A 28 40.92 45.60 -31.88
CA VAL A 28 40.36 45.45 -30.52
C VAL A 28 38.86 45.23 -30.55
N VAL A 29 38.13 45.98 -31.38
CA VAL A 29 36.68 45.80 -31.55
C VAL A 29 36.38 44.41 -32.11
N GLY A 30 37.17 43.93 -33.07
CA GLY A 30 37.06 42.57 -33.61
C GLY A 30 37.26 41.48 -32.55
N ILE A 31 38.24 41.64 -31.66
CA ILE A 31 38.47 40.70 -30.55
C ILE A 31 37.30 40.69 -29.57
N ILE A 32 36.77 41.86 -29.19
CA ILE A 32 35.63 41.96 -28.26
C ILE A 32 34.37 41.33 -28.87
N ILE A 33 34.06 41.64 -30.13
CA ILE A 33 32.92 41.06 -30.85
C ILE A 33 33.11 39.55 -30.98
N GLY A 34 34.32 39.09 -31.35
CA GLY A 34 34.65 37.66 -31.43
C GLY A 34 34.45 36.94 -30.09
N ALA A 35 34.91 37.54 -28.98
CA ALA A 35 34.72 37.00 -27.64
C ALA A 35 33.24 36.94 -27.23
N LEU A 36 32.46 37.99 -27.52
CA LEU A 36 31.01 38.02 -27.24
C LEU A 36 30.24 36.99 -28.07
N LEU A 37 30.54 36.89 -29.37
CA LEU A 37 29.93 35.89 -30.26
C LEU A 37 30.28 34.47 -29.84
N SER A 38 31.52 34.24 -29.39
CA SER A 38 31.96 32.95 -28.84
C SER A 38 31.19 32.55 -27.57
N TRP A 39 30.65 33.51 -26.81
CA TRP A 39 29.94 33.25 -25.56
C TRP A 39 28.46 32.85 -25.75
N ILE A 40 27.84 33.22 -26.87
CA ILE A 40 26.44 32.86 -27.21
C ILE A 40 26.17 31.35 -27.14
N PRO A 41 26.97 30.45 -27.78
CA PRO A 41 26.73 29.01 -27.71
C PRO A 41 26.88 28.46 -26.28
N VAL A 42 27.84 28.97 -25.51
CA VAL A 42 28.04 28.56 -24.10
C VAL A 42 26.81 28.86 -23.27
N PHE A 43 26.23 30.05 -23.40
CA PHE A 43 24.98 30.38 -22.71
C PHE A 43 23.79 29.52 -23.13
N ARG A 44 23.70 29.19 -24.42
CA ARG A 44 22.65 28.30 -24.93
C ARG A 44 22.80 26.90 -24.34
N GLN A 45 24.02 26.39 -24.24
CA GLN A 45 24.32 25.09 -23.66
C GLN A 45 24.04 25.08 -22.15
N LEU A 46 24.50 26.09 -21.39
CA LEU A 46 24.20 26.22 -19.96
C LEU A 46 22.69 26.29 -19.68
N ARG A 47 21.92 26.99 -20.53
CA ARG A 47 20.44 27.03 -20.42
C ARG A 47 19.80 25.67 -20.71
N HIS A 48 20.34 24.91 -21.65
CA HIS A 48 19.88 23.56 -21.94
C HIS A 48 20.18 22.63 -20.76
N ASP A 49 21.44 22.60 -20.31
CA ASP A 49 21.89 21.78 -19.19
C ASP A 49 21.14 22.11 -17.90
N ALA A 50 20.85 23.40 -17.64
CA ALA A 50 20.05 23.80 -16.49
C ALA A 50 18.61 23.28 -16.58
N ARG A 51 18.00 23.28 -17.77
CA ARG A 51 16.66 22.73 -17.98
C ARG A 51 16.64 21.21 -17.89
N GLU A 52 17.66 20.53 -18.40
CA GLU A 52 17.79 19.09 -18.29
C GLU A 52 17.96 18.65 -16.84
N ARG A 53 18.86 19.30 -16.08
CA ARG A 53 19.02 19.02 -14.64
C ARG A 53 17.74 19.26 -13.85
N GLU A 54 16.99 20.31 -14.18
CA GLU A 54 15.71 20.57 -13.52
C GLU A 54 14.69 19.46 -13.82
N ARG A 55 14.59 19.03 -15.08
CA ARG A 55 13.75 17.88 -15.45
C ARG A 55 14.19 16.61 -14.74
N GLU A 56 15.50 16.32 -14.69
CA GLU A 56 16.04 15.16 -13.98
C GLU A 56 15.69 15.18 -12.49
N ARG A 57 15.81 16.33 -11.83
CA ARG A 57 15.42 16.50 -10.42
C ARG A 57 13.93 16.26 -10.21
N GLN A 58 13.08 16.84 -11.06
CA GLN A 58 11.63 16.64 -10.97
C GLN A 58 11.26 15.17 -11.20
N MET A 59 11.88 14.50 -12.18
CA MET A 59 11.64 13.08 -12.45
C MET A 59 12.16 12.18 -11.32
N SER A 60 13.28 12.55 -10.68
CA SER A 60 13.79 11.85 -9.50
C SER A 60 12.81 11.98 -8.33
N LEU A 61 12.38 13.21 -8.02
CA LEU A 61 11.43 13.47 -6.94
C LEU A 61 10.12 12.71 -7.15
N ARG A 62 9.57 12.74 -8.37
CA ARG A 62 8.34 12.00 -8.70
C ARG A 62 8.52 10.50 -8.52
N ARG A 63 9.65 9.95 -8.95
CA ARG A 63 9.96 8.52 -8.80
C ARG A 63 10.00 8.12 -7.33
N ASP A 64 10.66 8.90 -6.49
CA ASP A 64 10.83 8.59 -5.07
C ASP A 64 9.48 8.62 -4.33
N VAL A 65 8.67 9.65 -4.59
CA VAL A 65 7.32 9.76 -4.03
C VAL A 65 6.42 8.62 -4.52
N TYR A 66 6.42 8.30 -5.81
CA TYR A 66 5.59 7.23 -6.35
C TYR A 66 6.03 5.84 -5.88
N LEU A 67 7.32 5.61 -5.68
CA LEU A 67 7.82 4.36 -5.11
C LEU A 67 7.36 4.20 -3.67
N PHE A 68 7.53 5.25 -2.85
CA PHE A 68 7.05 5.27 -1.48
C PHE A 68 5.54 5.02 -1.40
N ALA A 69 4.76 5.72 -2.24
CA ALA A 69 3.32 5.56 -2.24
C ALA A 69 2.87 4.18 -2.74
N THR A 70 3.54 3.62 -3.74
CA THR A 70 3.27 2.24 -4.22
C THR A 70 3.50 1.23 -3.10
N GLN A 71 4.54 1.39 -2.29
CA GLN A 71 4.79 0.54 -1.12
C GLN A 71 3.64 0.64 -0.11
N LYS A 72 3.20 1.85 0.23
CA LYS A 72 2.10 2.07 1.19
C LYS A 72 0.76 1.55 0.67
N ILE A 73 0.45 1.73 -0.61
CA ILE A 73 -0.73 1.16 -1.26
C ILE A 73 -0.68 -0.37 -1.21
N GLY A 74 0.47 -0.98 -1.49
CA GLY A 74 0.64 -2.43 -1.38
C GLY A 74 0.43 -2.96 0.04
N GLN A 75 0.95 -2.25 1.05
CA GLN A 75 0.70 -2.57 2.47
C GLN A 75 -0.79 -2.48 2.81
N LEU A 76 -1.48 -1.42 2.36
CA LEU A 76 -2.90 -1.25 2.62
C LEU A 76 -3.76 -2.31 1.91
N LEU A 77 -3.42 -2.72 0.69
CA LEU A 77 -4.08 -3.83 0.00
C LEU A 77 -3.88 -5.16 0.72
N GLY A 78 -2.67 -5.41 1.23
CA GLY A 78 -2.39 -6.57 2.08
C GLY A 78 -3.21 -6.54 3.37
N TYR A 79 -3.32 -5.36 4.00
CA TYR A 79 -4.15 -5.14 5.17
C TYR A 79 -5.64 -5.40 4.89
N LEU A 80 -6.18 -4.84 3.81
CA LEU A 80 -7.58 -5.07 3.41
C LEU A 80 -7.86 -6.55 3.14
N THR A 81 -6.93 -7.24 2.51
CA THR A 81 -7.03 -8.68 2.21
C THR A 81 -7.10 -9.52 3.48
N ASN A 82 -6.34 -9.15 4.50
CA ASN A 82 -6.26 -9.85 5.79
C ASN A 82 -7.07 -9.17 6.90
N PHE A 83 -7.97 -8.25 6.54
CA PHE A 83 -8.69 -7.41 7.52
C PHE A 83 -9.50 -8.23 8.52
N TYR A 84 -9.93 -9.43 8.12
CA TYR A 84 -10.68 -10.38 8.94
C TYR A 84 -9.83 -11.07 10.04
N GLN A 85 -8.49 -11.03 9.95
CA GLN A 85 -7.58 -11.64 10.93
C GLN A 85 -6.75 -10.61 11.70
N THR A 86 -6.38 -9.51 11.06
CA THR A 86 -5.47 -8.53 11.63
C THR A 86 -6.14 -7.73 12.75
N GLU A 87 -5.53 -7.72 13.94
CA GLU A 87 -5.92 -6.81 15.04
C GLU A 87 -5.24 -5.43 14.93
N GLU A 88 -4.19 -5.33 14.12
CA GLU A 88 -3.42 -4.11 13.93
C GLU A 88 -4.24 -3.00 13.26
N ASP A 89 -3.84 -1.76 13.55
CA ASP A 89 -4.36 -0.58 12.88
C ASP A 89 -3.92 -0.54 11.40
N PRO A 90 -4.62 0.23 10.54
CA PRO A 90 -4.19 0.45 9.17
C PRO A 90 -2.74 0.95 9.10
N PRO A 91 -1.99 0.61 8.04
CA PRO A 91 -0.57 0.95 7.93
C PRO A 91 -0.33 2.46 8.02
N GLU A 92 0.56 2.85 8.93
CA GLU A 92 0.96 4.25 9.11
C GLU A 92 1.57 4.84 7.82
N GLY A 93 1.31 6.13 7.60
CA GLY A 93 1.83 6.87 6.45
C GLY A 93 1.09 6.64 5.13
N TYR A 94 0.00 5.87 5.11
CA TYR A 94 -0.86 5.76 3.92
C TYR A 94 -1.40 7.13 3.49
N ASN A 95 -2.02 7.87 4.41
CA ASN A 95 -2.58 9.19 4.10
C ASN A 95 -1.49 10.17 3.65
N GLU A 96 -0.31 10.13 4.26
CA GLU A 96 0.83 10.95 3.83
C GLU A 96 1.23 10.62 2.39
N ALA A 97 1.31 9.34 2.02
CA ALA A 97 1.61 8.93 0.65
C ALA A 97 0.57 9.43 -0.37
N ILE A 98 -0.72 9.40 -0.01
CA ILE A 98 -1.79 9.93 -0.87
C ILE A 98 -1.65 11.44 -1.07
N GLU A 99 -1.39 12.19 0.01
CA GLU A 99 -1.19 13.64 -0.07
C GLU A 99 0.06 14.00 -0.89
N GLN A 100 1.15 13.24 -0.74
CA GLN A 100 2.34 13.44 -1.56
C GLN A 100 2.03 13.24 -3.05
N ILE A 101 1.29 12.18 -3.43
CA ILE A 101 0.83 11.99 -4.82
C ILE A 101 0.01 13.20 -5.28
N ARG A 102 -0.91 13.72 -4.45
CA ARG A 102 -1.76 14.88 -4.79
C ARG A 102 -0.96 16.14 -5.08
N ILE A 103 0.19 16.31 -4.44
CA ILE A 103 1.06 17.48 -4.63
C ILE A 103 1.84 17.39 -5.95
N ILE A 104 2.35 16.21 -6.31
CA ILE A 104 3.27 16.05 -7.45
C ILE A 104 2.66 15.51 -8.74
N GLY A 105 1.47 14.89 -8.64
CA GLY A 105 0.84 14.16 -9.73
C GLY A 105 0.11 15.03 -10.73
N SER A 106 -0.06 14.50 -11.95
CA SER A 106 -0.93 15.08 -12.95
C SER A 106 -2.39 14.93 -12.56
N ASP A 107 -3.27 15.69 -13.21
CA ASP A 107 -4.72 15.62 -12.98
C ASP A 107 -5.25 14.19 -13.16
N GLU A 108 -4.76 13.44 -14.15
CA GLU A 108 -5.15 12.05 -14.37
C GLU A 108 -4.76 11.14 -13.21
N THR A 109 -3.55 11.30 -12.66
CA THR A 109 -3.07 10.54 -11.50
C THR A 109 -3.86 10.91 -10.25
N ILE A 110 -4.14 12.21 -10.04
CA ILE A 110 -4.94 12.71 -8.92
C ILE A 110 -6.36 12.12 -8.96
N VAL A 111 -6.99 12.11 -10.12
CA VAL A 111 -8.33 11.50 -10.30
C VAL A 111 -8.28 9.99 -10.04
N ALA A 112 -7.26 9.29 -10.52
CA ALA A 112 -7.12 7.86 -10.32
C ALA A 112 -6.88 7.50 -8.84
N ILE A 113 -6.00 8.23 -8.13
CA ILE A 113 -5.72 7.96 -6.72
C ILE A 113 -6.91 8.29 -5.83
N ASN A 114 -7.69 9.34 -6.14
CA ASN A 114 -8.89 9.66 -5.39
C ASN A 114 -9.93 8.55 -5.52
N LYS A 115 -10.21 8.06 -6.74
CA LYS A 115 -11.12 6.93 -6.93
C LYS A 115 -10.69 5.67 -6.16
N PHE A 116 -9.39 5.38 -6.17
CA PHE A 116 -8.85 4.28 -5.39
C PHE A 116 -9.06 4.51 -3.88
N ASN A 117 -8.70 5.68 -3.37
CA ASN A 117 -8.82 6.02 -1.96
C ASN A 117 -10.29 6.00 -1.49
N ASP A 118 -11.20 6.56 -2.28
CA ASP A 118 -12.64 6.58 -1.98
C ASP A 118 -13.16 5.14 -1.83
N HIS A 119 -12.80 4.23 -2.75
CA HIS A 119 -13.15 2.82 -2.65
C HIS A 119 -12.55 2.14 -1.40
N MET A 120 -11.32 2.49 -1.00
CA MET A 120 -10.71 1.95 0.21
C MET A 120 -11.45 2.40 1.47
N VAL A 121 -11.79 3.69 1.56
CA VAL A 121 -12.58 4.24 2.67
C VAL A 121 -13.94 3.55 2.75
N ASP A 122 -14.64 3.41 1.62
CA ASP A 122 -15.92 2.73 1.54
C ASP A 122 -15.82 1.26 1.95
N ALA A 123 -14.78 0.56 1.47
CA ALA A 123 -14.54 -0.83 1.83
C ALA A 123 -14.32 -1.00 3.34
N PHE A 124 -13.46 -0.19 3.96
CA PHE A 124 -13.25 -0.28 5.40
C PHE A 124 -14.51 0.06 6.19
N SER A 125 -15.27 1.08 5.78
CA SER A 125 -16.52 1.45 6.44
C SER A 125 -17.55 0.30 6.40
N GLU A 126 -17.62 -0.45 5.30
CA GLU A 126 -18.54 -1.58 5.15
C GLU A 126 -18.09 -2.83 5.93
N LEU A 127 -16.78 -3.10 5.98
CA LEU A 127 -16.23 -4.29 6.61
C LEU A 127 -16.07 -4.16 8.14
N SER A 128 -15.88 -2.94 8.65
CA SER A 128 -15.62 -2.69 10.08
C SER A 128 -16.71 -3.24 11.02
N PRO A 129 -18.02 -3.05 10.78
CA PRO A 129 -19.06 -3.57 11.66
C PRO A 129 -19.03 -5.10 11.81
N GLN A 130 -18.72 -5.82 10.72
CA GLN A 130 -18.65 -7.30 10.73
C GLN A 130 -17.42 -7.80 11.50
N LYS A 131 -16.30 -7.07 11.40
CA LYS A 131 -15.10 -7.38 12.19
C LYS A 131 -15.37 -7.22 13.69
N GLU A 132 -16.09 -6.18 14.06
CA GLU A 132 -16.52 -5.94 15.45
C GLU A 132 -17.43 -7.05 15.97
N GLU A 133 -18.35 -7.56 15.15
CA GLU A 133 -19.20 -8.70 15.48
C GLU A 133 -18.38 -9.98 15.74
N ILE A 134 -17.38 -10.26 14.89
CA ILE A 134 -16.46 -11.39 15.10
C ILE A 134 -15.66 -11.22 16.39
N ARG A 135 -15.18 -10.01 16.70
CA ARG A 135 -14.46 -9.71 17.93
C ARG A 135 -15.34 -9.97 19.16
N PHE A 136 -16.60 -9.55 19.11
CA PHE A 136 -17.56 -9.81 20.19
C PHE A 136 -17.80 -11.32 20.40
N LEU A 137 -17.94 -12.11 19.33
CA LEU A 137 -18.05 -13.56 19.45
C LEU A 137 -16.79 -14.21 20.01
N GLU A 138 -15.61 -13.68 19.68
CA GLU A 138 -14.35 -14.15 20.24
C GLU A 138 -14.25 -13.91 21.75
N GLU A 139 -14.62 -12.71 22.21
CA GLU A 139 -14.66 -12.38 23.64
C GLU A 139 -15.65 -13.28 24.40
N ARG A 140 -16.83 -13.54 23.80
CA ARG A 140 -17.80 -14.49 24.35
C ARG A 140 -17.26 -15.91 24.41
N GLY A 141 -16.48 -16.33 23.41
CA GLY A 141 -15.83 -17.63 23.38
C GLY A 141 -14.77 -17.80 24.46
N LYS A 142 -13.95 -16.77 24.72
CA LYS A 142 -12.91 -16.77 25.77
C LYS A 142 -13.49 -16.95 27.18
N PHE A 143 -14.70 -16.44 27.43
CA PHE A 143 -15.38 -16.64 28.71
C PHE A 143 -15.71 -18.11 28.98
N VAL A 144 -16.07 -18.88 27.95
CA VAL A 144 -16.51 -20.28 28.12
C VAL A 144 -15.33 -21.24 28.38
N THR A 145 -14.12 -20.89 27.91
CA THR A 145 -12.92 -21.73 28.04
C THR A 145 -12.05 -21.40 29.24
N SER A 146 -12.48 -20.51 30.14
CA SER A 146 -11.70 -20.18 31.34
C SER A 146 -11.44 -21.46 32.18
N PRO A 147 -10.17 -21.77 32.51
CA PRO A 147 -9.79 -22.94 33.32
C PRO A 147 -10.50 -23.02 34.68
N GLU A 148 -10.99 -21.88 35.19
CA GLU A 148 -11.71 -21.79 36.45
C GLU A 148 -13.13 -22.37 36.36
N LEU A 149 -13.79 -22.25 35.21
CA LEU A 149 -15.14 -22.81 34.99
C LEU A 149 -15.13 -24.33 34.83
N LEU A 150 -14.02 -24.89 34.34
CA LEU A 150 -13.84 -26.33 34.18
C LEU A 150 -13.61 -27.05 35.53
N LYS A 151 -13.12 -26.35 36.55
CA LYS A 151 -12.82 -26.94 37.87
C LYS A 151 -14.01 -27.03 38.82
N LEU A 152 -15.10 -26.31 38.53
CA LEU A 152 -16.18 -26.06 39.50
C LEU A 152 -17.53 -26.67 39.13
N LYS A 153 -17.63 -27.39 38.00
CA LYS A 153 -18.93 -27.75 37.43
C LYS A 153 -19.13 -29.26 37.27
N SER A 154 -20.38 -29.70 37.45
CA SER A 154 -20.80 -31.08 37.19
C SER A 154 -20.62 -31.44 35.70
N ILE A 155 -20.47 -32.74 35.40
CA ILE A 155 -20.32 -33.25 34.02
C ILE A 155 -21.48 -32.75 33.12
N VAL A 156 -22.68 -32.64 33.67
CA VAL A 156 -23.87 -32.15 32.94
C VAL A 156 -23.69 -30.70 32.50
N GLU A 157 -23.20 -29.83 33.40
CA GLU A 157 -22.94 -28.42 33.07
C GLU A 157 -21.78 -28.26 32.08
N ILE A 158 -20.78 -29.15 32.11
CA ILE A 158 -19.68 -29.14 31.14
C ILE A 158 -20.20 -29.45 29.73
N LYS A 159 -21.06 -30.48 29.58
CA LYS A 159 -21.66 -30.82 28.28
C LYS A 159 -22.50 -29.66 27.72
N GLU A 160 -23.33 -29.02 28.54
CA GLU A 160 -24.13 -27.86 28.11
C GLU A 160 -23.27 -26.66 27.70
N ASN A 161 -22.17 -26.37 28.43
CA ASN A 161 -21.26 -25.29 28.08
C ASN A 161 -20.47 -25.60 26.79
N LEU A 162 -20.09 -26.87 26.56
CA LEU A 162 -19.45 -27.31 25.32
C LEU A 162 -20.37 -27.14 24.11
N GLU A 163 -21.67 -27.46 24.23
CA GLU A 163 -22.63 -27.22 23.16
C GLU A 163 -22.82 -25.73 22.86
N LYS A 164 -22.89 -24.89 23.90
CA LYS A 164 -22.95 -23.42 23.73
C LYS A 164 -21.69 -22.89 23.06
N PHE A 165 -20.51 -23.36 23.50
CA PHE A 165 -19.23 -23.01 22.88
C PHE A 165 -19.20 -23.40 21.41
N LYS A 166 -19.62 -24.63 21.09
CA LYS A 166 -19.68 -25.13 19.71
C LYS A 166 -20.53 -24.22 18.83
N LYS A 167 -21.72 -23.84 19.30
CA LYS A 167 -22.60 -22.93 18.56
C LYS A 167 -21.95 -21.57 18.30
N VAL A 168 -21.31 -20.96 19.31
CA VAL A 168 -20.61 -19.67 19.17
C VAL A 168 -19.43 -19.79 18.21
N PHE A 169 -18.70 -20.91 18.26
CA PHE A 169 -17.56 -21.15 17.40
C PHE A 169 -17.97 -21.38 15.94
N ASP A 170 -19.01 -22.17 15.68
CA ASP A 170 -19.57 -22.37 14.34
C ASP A 170 -20.04 -21.05 13.72
N GLU A 171 -20.70 -20.21 14.52
CA GLU A 171 -21.12 -18.86 14.13
C GLU A 171 -19.92 -17.95 13.81
N LYS A 172 -18.87 -17.98 14.64
CA LYS A 172 -17.62 -17.25 14.40
C LYS A 172 -16.95 -17.68 13.10
N ILE A 173 -16.83 -18.99 12.84
CA ILE A 173 -16.24 -19.50 11.58
C ILE A 173 -17.03 -18.97 10.40
N LYS A 174 -18.37 -19.08 10.45
CA LYS A 174 -19.24 -18.65 9.37
C LYS A 174 -19.03 -17.16 9.06
N LEU A 175 -19.11 -16.30 10.07
CA LEU A 175 -18.91 -14.86 9.89
C LEU A 175 -17.50 -14.51 9.42
N THR A 176 -16.47 -15.17 9.96
CA THR A 176 -15.08 -14.99 9.52
C THR A 176 -14.91 -15.33 8.04
N TYR A 177 -15.52 -16.42 7.58
CA TYR A 177 -15.46 -16.83 6.17
C TYR A 177 -16.22 -15.85 5.26
N GLU A 178 -17.42 -15.41 5.66
CA GLU A 178 -18.18 -14.40 4.94
C GLU A 178 -17.42 -13.08 4.83
N LEU A 179 -16.80 -12.63 5.94
CA LEU A 179 -15.98 -11.43 5.96
C LEU A 179 -14.76 -11.58 5.05
N ALA A 180 -14.04 -12.71 5.12
CA ALA A 180 -12.89 -12.97 4.25
C ALA A 180 -13.27 -12.93 2.76
N GLY A 181 -14.44 -13.50 2.40
CA GLY A 181 -14.98 -13.42 1.04
C GLY A 181 -15.28 -11.98 0.60
N LYS A 182 -15.84 -11.14 1.49
CA LYS A 182 -16.07 -9.71 1.19
C LYS A 182 -14.77 -8.92 1.08
N CYS A 183 -13.80 -9.14 1.98
CA CYS A 183 -12.46 -8.56 1.90
C CYS A 183 -11.82 -8.86 0.54
N GLN A 184 -11.92 -10.11 0.06
CA GLN A 184 -11.43 -10.48 -1.26
C GLN A 184 -12.09 -9.69 -2.38
N GLN A 185 -13.43 -9.60 -2.38
CA GLN A 185 -14.17 -8.89 -3.42
C GLN A 185 -13.78 -7.41 -3.44
N LYS A 186 -13.65 -6.80 -2.26
CA LYS A 186 -13.22 -5.40 -2.14
C LYS A 186 -11.77 -5.20 -2.58
N THR A 187 -10.85 -6.11 -2.24
CA THR A 187 -9.46 -6.09 -2.74
C THR A 187 -9.42 -6.22 -4.26
N GLN A 188 -10.21 -7.13 -4.86
CA GLN A 188 -10.26 -7.28 -6.32
C GLN A 188 -10.67 -5.98 -7.01
N LEU A 189 -11.72 -5.32 -6.52
CA LEU A 189 -12.15 -4.02 -7.04
C LEU A 189 -11.07 -2.93 -6.84
N ALA A 190 -10.41 -2.93 -5.69
CA ALA A 190 -9.31 -2.00 -5.42
C ALA A 190 -8.14 -2.19 -6.40
N GLU A 191 -7.81 -3.44 -6.75
CA GLU A 191 -6.77 -3.76 -7.72
C GLU A 191 -7.17 -3.41 -9.18
N GLU A 192 -8.46 -3.50 -9.51
CA GLU A 192 -9.00 -3.00 -10.78
C GLU A 192 -8.83 -1.48 -10.90
N LEU A 193 -9.01 -0.73 -9.80
CA LEU A 193 -8.77 0.71 -9.69
C LEU A 193 -7.28 1.07 -9.59
N LEU A 194 -6.44 0.16 -9.09
CA LEU A 194 -4.99 0.34 -9.05
C LEU A 194 -4.38 0.35 -10.45
N THR A 195 -4.94 -0.41 -11.39
CA THR A 195 -4.41 -0.47 -12.76
C THR A 195 -4.37 0.91 -13.46
N PRO A 196 -5.47 1.69 -13.57
CA PRO A 196 -5.42 3.01 -14.18
C PRO A 196 -4.50 3.99 -13.42
N LEU A 197 -4.38 3.86 -12.09
CA LEU A 197 -3.42 4.62 -11.31
C LEU A 197 -1.97 4.30 -11.70
N VAL A 198 -1.62 3.02 -11.82
CA VAL A 198 -0.28 2.58 -12.26
C VAL A 198 0.00 3.07 -13.69
N VAL A 199 -0.98 3.00 -14.59
CA VAL A 199 -0.85 3.50 -15.97
C VAL A 199 -0.58 5.01 -15.98
N ALA A 200 -1.33 5.78 -15.19
CA ALA A 200 -1.14 7.23 -15.09
C ALA A 200 0.26 7.60 -14.56
N ILE A 201 0.67 6.95 -13.46
CA ILE A 201 2.02 7.11 -12.89
C ILE A 201 3.12 6.74 -13.90
N ARG A 202 2.98 5.60 -14.60
CA ARG A 202 3.97 5.14 -15.59
C ARG A 202 4.07 6.11 -16.77
N LYS A 203 2.94 6.64 -17.23
CA LYS A 203 2.88 7.65 -18.29
C LYS A 203 3.62 8.92 -17.86
N GLU A 204 3.39 9.41 -16.64
CA GLU A 204 4.12 10.57 -16.11
C GLU A 204 5.62 10.34 -15.98
N LEU A 205 6.01 9.12 -15.59
CA LEU A 205 7.41 8.72 -15.46
C LEU A 205 8.06 8.37 -16.82
N ASN A 206 7.35 8.54 -17.94
CA ASN A 206 7.79 8.14 -19.29
C ASN A 206 8.32 6.69 -19.33
N THR A 207 7.71 5.80 -18.56
CA THR A 207 8.13 4.40 -18.45
C THR A 207 7.15 3.49 -19.18
N PRO A 208 7.61 2.61 -20.10
CA PRO A 208 6.71 1.70 -20.80
C PRO A 208 6.00 0.75 -19.82
N PHE A 209 4.74 0.45 -20.11
CA PHE A 209 3.91 -0.44 -19.29
C PHE A 209 2.97 -1.26 -20.16
N ASP A 210 3.04 -2.59 -20.02
CA ASP A 210 2.09 -3.51 -20.65
C ASP A 210 0.89 -3.73 -19.74
N GLU A 211 -0.13 -2.89 -19.92
CA GLU A 211 -1.37 -2.94 -19.14
C GLU A 211 -2.08 -4.30 -19.30
N LYS A 212 -2.04 -4.89 -20.50
CA LYS A 212 -2.74 -6.14 -20.80
C LYS A 212 -2.09 -7.30 -20.04
N ALA A 213 -0.76 -7.38 -20.07
CA ALA A 213 -0.02 -8.39 -19.32
C ALA A 213 -0.23 -8.24 -17.82
N TYR A 214 -0.21 -7.00 -17.30
CA TYR A 214 -0.46 -6.73 -15.88
C TYR A 214 -1.86 -7.19 -15.46
N ARG A 215 -2.91 -6.82 -16.19
CA ARG A 215 -4.29 -7.26 -15.90
C ARG A 215 -4.45 -8.77 -15.96
N ALA A 216 -3.77 -9.45 -16.89
CA ALA A 216 -3.80 -10.90 -16.98
C ALA A 216 -3.17 -11.54 -15.73
N MET A 217 -2.03 -11.01 -15.26
CA MET A 217 -1.38 -11.47 -14.03
C MET A 217 -2.28 -11.28 -12.80
N MET A 218 -2.96 -10.13 -12.65
CA MET A 218 -3.87 -9.88 -11.53
C MET A 218 -5.01 -10.89 -11.48
N LYS A 219 -5.61 -11.23 -12.63
CA LYS A 219 -6.66 -12.25 -12.72
C LYS A 219 -6.20 -13.63 -12.25
N ILE A 220 -4.97 -14.02 -12.59
CA ILE A 220 -4.38 -15.29 -12.14
C ILE A 220 -4.13 -15.26 -10.62
N SER A 221 -3.67 -14.12 -10.09
CA SER A 221 -3.51 -13.93 -8.65
C SER A 221 -4.84 -14.11 -7.90
N HIS A 222 -5.91 -13.46 -8.38
CA HIS A 222 -7.26 -13.57 -7.80
C HIS A 222 -7.79 -15.00 -7.79
N SER A 223 -7.63 -15.73 -8.90
CA SER A 223 -8.13 -17.11 -8.98
C SER A 223 -7.41 -18.02 -7.99
N ARG A 224 -6.08 -17.87 -7.87
CA ARG A 224 -5.29 -18.64 -6.89
C ARG A 224 -5.67 -18.30 -5.45
N TRP A 225 -5.86 -17.03 -5.16
CA TRP A 225 -6.22 -16.60 -3.81
C TRP A 225 -7.59 -17.16 -3.41
N ARG A 226 -8.58 -17.15 -4.33
CA ARG A 226 -9.90 -17.75 -4.09
C ARG A 226 -9.80 -19.24 -3.74
N GLU A 227 -9.06 -19.99 -4.55
CA GLU A 227 -8.83 -21.42 -4.33
C GLU A 227 -8.16 -21.69 -2.97
N ASN A 228 -7.18 -20.86 -2.59
CA ASN A 228 -6.51 -20.96 -1.30
C ASN A 228 -7.45 -20.65 -0.12
N LEU A 229 -8.34 -19.66 -0.27
CA LEU A 229 -9.31 -19.33 0.77
C LEU A 229 -10.29 -20.47 1.02
N GLU A 230 -10.78 -21.11 -0.05
CA GLU A 230 -11.67 -22.29 0.04
C GLU A 230 -10.98 -23.48 0.71
N LYS A 231 -9.72 -23.75 0.36
CA LYS A 231 -8.90 -24.79 1.00
C LYS A 231 -8.68 -24.51 2.48
N TYR A 232 -8.36 -23.27 2.82
CA TYR A 232 -8.17 -22.85 4.21
C TYR A 232 -9.44 -23.02 5.04
N ALA A 233 -10.60 -22.62 4.50
CA ALA A 233 -11.89 -22.76 5.17
C ALA A 233 -12.23 -24.23 5.47
N THR A 234 -12.00 -25.11 4.49
CA THR A 234 -12.19 -26.56 4.66
C THR A 234 -11.26 -27.12 5.73
N SER A 235 -9.97 -26.78 5.66
CA SER A 235 -8.98 -27.25 6.63
C SER A 235 -9.26 -26.77 8.06
N MET A 236 -9.73 -25.54 8.25
CA MET A 236 -10.11 -25.02 9.56
C MET A 236 -11.30 -25.78 10.14
N LYS A 237 -12.31 -26.08 9.31
CA LYS A 237 -13.48 -26.85 9.73
C LYS A 237 -13.08 -28.27 10.17
N ASP A 238 -12.27 -28.95 9.38
CA ASP A 238 -11.82 -30.31 9.67
C ASP A 238 -10.99 -30.37 10.98
N ALA A 239 -10.06 -29.41 11.16
CA ALA A 239 -9.25 -29.31 12.37
C ALA A 239 -10.11 -29.07 13.62
N TYR A 240 -11.14 -28.24 13.50
CA TYR A 240 -12.07 -27.97 14.57
C TYR A 240 -12.91 -29.21 14.94
N GLU A 241 -13.52 -29.86 13.94
CA GLU A 241 -14.33 -31.07 14.16
C GLU A 241 -13.49 -32.16 14.84
N HIS A 242 -12.23 -32.31 14.42
CA HIS A 242 -11.29 -33.24 15.05
C HIS A 242 -10.98 -32.87 16.52
N GLY A 243 -10.67 -31.61 16.80
CA GLY A 243 -10.40 -31.13 18.17
C GLY A 243 -11.59 -31.32 19.11
N MET A 244 -12.81 -31.07 18.62
CA MET A 244 -14.04 -31.30 19.38
C MET A 244 -14.28 -32.77 19.69
N GLN A 245 -13.96 -33.68 18.76
CA GLN A 245 -14.07 -35.12 19.00
C GLN A 245 -13.11 -35.59 20.09
N ILE A 246 -11.89 -35.05 20.15
CA ILE A 246 -10.91 -35.37 21.21
C ILE A 246 -11.46 -34.91 22.56
N LEU A 247 -11.92 -33.66 22.67
CA LEU A 247 -12.45 -33.11 23.91
C LEU A 247 -13.68 -33.89 24.42
N LEU A 248 -14.57 -34.32 23.52
CA LEU A 248 -15.73 -35.11 23.90
C LEU A 248 -15.34 -36.52 24.38
N LYS A 249 -14.34 -37.13 23.74
CA LYS A 249 -13.83 -38.44 24.15
C LYS A 249 -13.14 -38.39 25.51
N ASP A 250 -12.39 -37.32 25.79
CA ASP A 250 -11.73 -37.13 27.09
C ASP A 250 -12.71 -36.71 28.20
N ALA A 251 -13.82 -36.06 27.84
CA ALA A 251 -14.89 -35.68 28.77
C ALA A 251 -15.81 -36.85 29.14
N ASP A 252 -15.85 -37.93 28.34
CA ASP A 252 -16.36 -39.23 28.80
C ASP A 252 -15.33 -39.83 29.76
N VAL A 253 -15.36 -39.28 30.99
CA VAL A 253 -14.78 -39.85 32.20
C VAL A 253 -15.09 -41.35 32.19
N PRO A 254 -14.10 -42.23 32.42
CA PRO A 254 -14.35 -43.67 32.50
C PRO A 254 -15.54 -43.90 33.42
N GLU A 255 -16.49 -44.73 32.98
CA GLU A 255 -17.53 -45.27 33.85
C GLU A 255 -16.87 -45.50 35.20
N LEU A 256 -17.28 -44.72 36.21
CA LEU A 256 -16.79 -44.85 37.58
C LEU A 256 -16.84 -46.33 37.85
N GLY A 257 -15.66 -46.97 37.80
CA GLY A 257 -15.55 -48.40 37.95
C GLY A 257 -16.29 -48.67 39.23
N THR A 258 -17.45 -49.33 39.13
CA THR A 258 -18.22 -49.73 40.29
C THR A 258 -17.20 -50.46 41.11
N GLY A 259 -16.75 -49.83 42.20
CA GLY A 259 -15.68 -50.35 43.02
C GLY A 259 -16.16 -51.72 43.46
N THR A 260 -15.71 -52.75 42.76
CA THR A 260 -15.80 -54.10 43.24
C THR A 260 -14.87 -54.08 44.42
N ASN A 261 -15.48 -53.96 45.60
CA ASN A 261 -14.86 -54.17 46.90
C ASN A 261 -14.04 -55.46 46.78
N GLY A 262 -12.75 -55.31 46.49
CA GLY A 262 -11.79 -56.38 46.51
C GLY A 262 -11.47 -56.67 47.96
N ASP A 263 -12.24 -57.60 48.50
CA ASP A 263 -12.08 -58.27 49.79
C ASP A 263 -10.65 -58.22 50.34
N THR A 264 -10.49 -57.44 51.41
CA THR A 264 -9.43 -57.64 52.40
C THR A 264 -9.80 -58.85 53.27
N SER A 265 -9.59 -60.06 52.76
CA SER A 265 -9.66 -61.25 53.59
C SER A 265 -8.69 -62.33 53.10
N HIS A 266 -7.46 -62.30 53.61
CA HIS A 266 -6.77 -63.54 53.94
C HIS A 266 -5.98 -63.38 55.24
N THR A 267 -6.74 -63.55 56.32
CA THR A 267 -6.33 -64.19 57.57
C THR A 267 -5.76 -65.59 57.32
N GLY A 268 -4.57 -65.86 57.89
CA GLY A 268 -4.13 -67.08 58.56
C GLY A 268 -4.23 -68.44 57.84
N GLN A 269 -3.09 -69.07 57.58
CA GLN A 269 -2.46 -70.09 58.45
C GLN A 269 -1.05 -70.42 57.95
#